data_AF-A0A6N8IJP7-F1
#
_entry.id   AF-A0A6N8IJP7-F1
#
_cell.length_a   1.000
_cell.length_b   1.000
_cell.length_c   1.000
_cell.angle_alpha   90.00
_cell.angle_beta   90.00
_cell.angle_gamma   90.00
#
_symmetry.space_group_name_H-M   'P 1'
#
loop_
_entity.id
_entity.type
_entity.pdbx_description
1 polymer ?
#
loop_
_entity_poly.entity_id
_entity_poly.type
_entity_poly.pdbx_seq_one_letter_code
_entity_poly.pdbx_strand_id
1 'polypeptide(L)'
;MATQKKSYAARLGVLAVALSLVTACLLGGTMAKYVTEVTGTGSATVAKWSFKANGGTESFDVALTDATQAGVAANKIAPGAKGSFDIDMSAADSEVGVDYTIAFSGTDNLPTGLKFYSDAAGNTVITEFDAVSTGTIAAAGTKKETIYWSWPTTGSDVNDTAAGTAADGAAKTFTIKVTGTQQKPTATPAP
;
A
#
# COMPACT_ATOMS: atom_id res chain seq x y z
N MET A 1 109.08 -4.29 -9.85
CA MET A 1 107.75 -3.81 -9.43
C MET A 1 107.33 -2.68 -10.35
N ALA A 2 106.25 -2.83 -11.12
CA ALA A 2 105.72 -1.78 -11.98
C ALA A 2 104.65 -0.98 -11.22
N THR A 3 104.82 0.33 -11.13
CA THR A 3 103.91 1.23 -10.43
C THR A 3 102.70 1.54 -11.31
N GLN A 4 101.51 1.09 -10.90
CA GLN A 4 100.22 1.38 -11.57
C GLN A 4 99.92 2.89 -11.58
N LYS A 5 99.66 3.48 -12.76
CA LYS A 5 99.20 4.88 -12.88
C LYS A 5 97.73 4.99 -12.46
N LYS A 6 97.44 5.86 -11.49
CA LYS A 6 96.07 6.15 -11.03
C LYS A 6 95.28 6.87 -12.12
N SER A 7 94.23 6.22 -12.65
CA SER A 7 93.31 6.82 -13.64
C SER A 7 92.21 7.63 -12.95
N TYR A 8 92.32 8.95 -13.01
CA TYR A 8 91.29 9.88 -12.48
C TYR A 8 89.99 9.83 -13.30
N ALA A 9 90.09 9.53 -14.60
CA ALA A 9 88.92 9.38 -15.48
C ALA A 9 88.02 8.21 -15.08
N ALA A 10 88.61 7.09 -14.64
CA ALA A 10 87.85 5.95 -14.13
C ALA A 10 87.09 6.32 -12.83
N ARG A 11 87.70 7.13 -11.95
CA ARG A 11 87.06 7.59 -10.70
C ARG A 11 85.90 8.56 -10.96
N LEU A 12 86.05 9.47 -11.91
CA LEU A 12 84.98 10.37 -12.34
C LEU A 12 83.82 9.62 -13.00
N GLY A 13 84.11 8.61 -13.82
CA GLY A 13 83.09 7.72 -14.40
C GLY A 13 82.28 6.98 -13.34
N VAL A 14 82.95 6.40 -12.33
CA VAL A 14 82.27 5.72 -11.21
C VAL A 14 81.41 6.68 -10.40
N LEU A 15 81.86 7.93 -10.17
CA LEU A 15 81.10 8.94 -9.46
C LEU A 15 79.84 9.37 -10.23
N ALA A 16 79.95 9.54 -11.55
CA ALA A 16 78.82 9.89 -12.42
C ALA A 16 77.78 8.75 -12.48
N VAL A 17 78.24 7.49 -12.51
CA VAL A 17 77.36 6.32 -12.41
C VAL A 17 76.68 6.24 -11.04
N ALA A 18 77.41 6.51 -9.96
CA ALA A 18 76.83 6.54 -8.62
C ALA A 18 75.78 7.65 -8.47
N LEU A 19 76.04 8.85 -9.00
CA LEU A 19 75.11 9.97 -8.93
C LEU A 19 73.86 9.74 -9.78
N SER A 20 74.02 9.20 -11.00
CA SER A 20 72.88 8.83 -11.86
C SER A 20 72.03 7.72 -11.23
N LEU A 21 72.65 6.75 -10.56
CA LEU A 21 71.94 5.71 -9.82
C LEU A 21 71.14 6.29 -8.64
N VAL A 22 71.72 7.21 -7.86
CA VAL A 22 71.02 7.92 -6.78
C VAL A 22 69.84 8.72 -7.33
N THR A 23 70.03 9.41 -8.46
CA THR A 23 68.97 10.22 -9.08
C THR A 23 67.83 9.34 -9.61
N ALA A 24 68.14 8.17 -10.19
CA ALA A 24 67.15 7.19 -10.62
C ALA A 24 66.34 6.61 -9.45
N CYS A 25 66.98 6.37 -8.30
CA CYS A 25 66.29 5.93 -7.07
C CYS A 25 65.35 6.99 -6.50
N LEU A 26 65.67 8.29 -6.60
CA LEU A 26 64.80 9.38 -6.14
C LEU A 26 63.60 9.62 -7.09
N LEU A 27 63.77 9.46 -8.40
CA LEU A 27 62.69 9.63 -9.39
C LEU A 27 61.70 8.45 -9.42
N GLY A 28 62.04 7.30 -8.84
CA GLY A 28 61.15 6.14 -8.67
C GLY A 28 60.24 6.21 -7.44
N GLY A 29 60.33 7.27 -6.62
CA GLY A 29 59.70 7.38 -5.29
C GLY A 29 58.19 7.62 -5.25
N THR A 30 57.52 7.79 -6.39
CA THR A 30 56.07 8.11 -6.42
C THR A 30 55.27 7.24 -7.38
N MET A 31 55.68 5.98 -7.56
CA MET A 31 54.77 4.93 -8.02
C MET A 31 54.25 4.22 -6.76
N ALA A 32 53.06 4.57 -6.28
CA ALA A 32 52.50 4.00 -5.05
C ALA A 32 52.59 2.46 -5.09
N LYS A 33 53.41 1.86 -4.20
CA LYS A 33 53.75 0.42 -4.24
C LYS A 33 52.53 -0.49 -4.04
N TYR A 34 51.49 0.01 -3.38
CA TYR A 34 50.23 -0.72 -3.15
C TYR A 34 49.05 0.26 -3.16
N VAL A 35 48.20 0.18 -4.19
CA VAL A 35 46.83 0.71 -4.18
C VAL A 35 45.92 -0.50 -4.08
N THR A 36 45.08 -0.56 -3.05
CA THR A 36 44.07 -1.62 -2.91
C THR A 36 42.71 -0.99 -3.12
N GLU A 37 42.08 -1.29 -4.24
CA GLU A 37 40.71 -0.85 -4.55
C GLU A 37 39.76 -2.00 -4.19
N VAL A 38 38.91 -1.79 -3.20
CA VAL A 38 37.87 -2.76 -2.80
C VAL A 38 36.54 -2.19 -3.24
N THR A 39 35.97 -2.76 -4.29
CA THR A 39 34.64 -2.42 -4.77
C THR A 39 33.62 -3.37 -4.16
N GLY A 40 32.54 -2.78 -3.64
CA GLY A 40 31.38 -3.51 -3.15
C GLY A 40 30.15 -3.05 -3.89
N THR A 41 29.34 -3.98 -4.39
CA THR A 41 28.04 -3.68 -4.99
C THR A 41 26.93 -4.00 -4.01
N GLY A 42 26.15 -2.99 -3.62
CA GLY A 42 24.89 -3.17 -2.92
C GLY A 42 23.74 -3.32 -3.92
N SER A 43 22.77 -4.17 -3.62
CA SER A 43 21.50 -4.25 -4.38
C SER A 43 20.32 -4.35 -3.41
N ALA A 44 19.19 -3.81 -3.83
CA ALA A 44 17.93 -3.92 -3.11
C ALA A 44 16.78 -4.03 -4.13
N THR A 45 15.77 -4.82 -3.82
CA THR A 45 14.54 -4.94 -4.59
C THR A 45 13.38 -4.40 -3.76
N VAL A 46 12.61 -3.47 -4.34
CA VAL A 46 11.44 -2.88 -3.69
C VAL A 46 10.24 -3.82 -3.83
N ALA A 47 9.54 -4.08 -2.74
CA ALA A 47 8.35 -4.91 -2.74
C ALA A 47 7.18 -4.25 -3.51
N LYS A 48 6.46 -5.04 -4.29
CA LYS A 48 5.30 -4.59 -5.08
C LYS A 48 4.09 -4.28 -4.19
N TRP A 49 3.38 -3.21 -4.50
CA TRP A 49 2.13 -2.80 -3.86
C TRP A 49 0.94 -2.97 -4.80
N SER A 50 -0.17 -3.51 -4.29
CA SER A 50 -1.45 -3.51 -5.00
C SER A 50 -2.63 -3.64 -4.03
N PHE A 51 -3.68 -2.87 -4.25
CA PHE A 51 -4.93 -2.97 -3.51
C PHE A 51 -6.11 -2.67 -4.42
N LYS A 52 -7.16 -3.50 -4.34
CA LYS A 52 -8.39 -3.40 -5.14
C LYS A 52 -9.59 -3.65 -4.23
N ALA A 53 -10.72 -2.99 -4.50
CA ALA A 53 -12.01 -3.22 -3.86
C ALA A 53 -13.09 -3.45 -4.93
N ASN A 54 -13.86 -4.54 -4.81
CA ASN A 54 -14.80 -5.05 -5.83
C ASN A 54 -14.20 -5.07 -7.25
N GLY A 55 -12.90 -5.42 -7.35
CA GLY A 55 -12.15 -5.43 -8.61
C GLY A 55 -11.73 -4.07 -9.15
N GLY A 56 -12.26 -2.97 -8.60
CA GLY A 56 -11.90 -1.61 -8.93
C GLY A 56 -10.67 -1.10 -8.15
N THR A 57 -9.93 -0.19 -8.78
CA THR A 57 -8.82 0.56 -8.14
C THR A 57 -9.20 1.98 -7.74
N GLU A 58 -10.26 2.53 -8.32
CA GLU A 58 -10.71 3.91 -8.10
C GLU A 58 -12.17 3.99 -7.64
N SER A 59 -13.06 3.20 -8.25
CA SER A 59 -14.48 3.16 -7.91
C SER A 59 -15.09 1.78 -8.13
N PHE A 60 -16.22 1.55 -7.45
CA PHE A 60 -17.12 0.42 -7.64
C PHE A 60 -18.53 0.83 -7.21
N ASP A 61 -19.54 0.12 -7.69
CA ASP A 61 -20.94 0.37 -7.34
C ASP A 61 -21.52 -0.76 -6.50
N VAL A 62 -22.44 -0.38 -5.62
CA VAL A 62 -23.26 -1.29 -4.83
C VAL A 62 -24.71 -0.82 -4.92
N ALA A 63 -25.63 -1.75 -5.15
CA ALA A 63 -27.06 -1.47 -5.14
C ALA A 63 -27.71 -2.13 -3.91
N LEU A 64 -28.55 -1.36 -3.20
CA LEU A 64 -29.43 -1.92 -2.18
C LEU A 64 -30.61 -2.59 -2.89
N THR A 65 -30.69 -3.92 -2.79
CA THR A 65 -31.75 -4.72 -3.42
C THR A 65 -32.34 -5.71 -2.43
N ASP A 66 -33.66 -5.88 -2.47
CA ASP A 66 -34.39 -6.90 -1.72
C ASP A 66 -35.26 -7.69 -2.69
N ALA A 67 -34.80 -8.89 -3.07
CA ALA A 67 -35.52 -9.78 -3.97
C ALA A 67 -36.73 -10.47 -3.32
N THR A 68 -36.91 -10.33 -2.00
CA THR A 68 -37.99 -10.97 -1.24
C THR A 68 -39.20 -10.07 -1.04
N GLN A 69 -39.05 -8.77 -1.31
CA GLN A 69 -40.12 -7.80 -1.14
C GLN A 69 -41.16 -7.89 -2.28
N ALA A 70 -42.33 -8.45 -1.98
CA ALA A 70 -43.45 -8.51 -2.92
C ALA A 70 -44.20 -7.17 -2.99
N GLY A 71 -44.74 -6.83 -4.17
CA GLY A 71 -45.56 -5.62 -4.36
C GLY A 71 -44.76 -4.34 -4.56
N VAL A 72 -43.44 -4.42 -4.69
CA VAL A 72 -42.56 -3.27 -4.95
C VAL A 72 -41.96 -3.38 -6.36
N ALA A 73 -41.87 -2.24 -7.05
CA ALA A 73 -41.34 -2.18 -8.40
C ALA A 73 -39.87 -2.63 -8.44
N ALA A 74 -39.45 -3.20 -9.58
CA ALA A 74 -38.07 -3.66 -9.75
C ALA A 74 -37.04 -2.55 -9.47
N ASN A 75 -35.94 -2.91 -8.82
CA ASN A 75 -34.85 -2.01 -8.42
C ASN A 75 -35.28 -0.85 -7.51
N LYS A 76 -36.38 -1.01 -6.77
CA LYS A 76 -36.83 -0.08 -5.74
C LYS A 76 -36.89 -0.81 -4.39
N ILE A 77 -36.76 -0.04 -3.32
CA ILE A 77 -36.93 -0.51 -1.95
C ILE A 77 -38.03 0.31 -1.28
N ALA A 78 -38.78 -0.33 -0.40
CA ALA A 78 -39.82 0.31 0.42
C ALA A 78 -39.63 -0.10 1.90
N PRO A 79 -40.33 0.55 2.85
CA PRO A 79 -40.35 0.11 4.24
C PRO A 79 -40.64 -1.40 4.35
N GLY A 80 -39.89 -2.07 5.21
CA GLY A 80 -39.82 -3.52 5.36
C GLY A 80 -38.70 -4.20 4.56
N ALA A 81 -38.04 -3.48 3.63
CA ALA A 81 -36.96 -4.04 2.84
C ALA A 81 -35.72 -4.34 3.68
N LYS A 82 -35.00 -5.41 3.33
CA LYS A 82 -33.70 -5.73 3.92
C LYS A 82 -32.81 -6.46 2.92
N GLY A 83 -31.51 -6.39 3.15
CA GLY A 83 -30.56 -7.08 2.31
C GLY A 83 -29.13 -6.95 2.82
N SER A 84 -28.20 -7.30 1.96
CA SER A 84 -26.77 -7.17 2.21
C SER A 84 -26.02 -6.95 0.91
N PHE A 85 -24.79 -6.48 1.02
CA PHE A 85 -23.85 -6.40 -0.07
C PHE A 85 -22.44 -6.73 0.42
N ASP A 86 -21.63 -7.25 -0.49
CA ASP A 86 -20.24 -7.62 -0.22
C ASP A 86 -19.28 -6.56 -0.75
N ILE A 87 -18.20 -6.35 0.01
CA ILE A 87 -17.02 -5.60 -0.38
C ILE A 87 -15.84 -6.58 -0.40
N ASP A 88 -15.49 -7.02 -1.60
CA ASP A 88 -14.36 -7.90 -1.90
C ASP A 88 -13.08 -7.08 -2.06
N MET A 89 -12.16 -7.21 -1.12
CA MET A 89 -10.87 -6.54 -1.12
C MET A 89 -9.75 -7.51 -1.48
N SER A 90 -8.84 -7.08 -2.35
CA SER A 90 -7.74 -7.91 -2.84
C SER A 90 -6.40 -7.19 -2.74
N ALA A 91 -5.45 -7.88 -2.11
CA ALA A 91 -4.03 -7.60 -2.11
C ALA A 91 -3.25 -8.73 -2.82
N ALA A 92 -3.92 -9.50 -3.70
CA ALA A 92 -3.34 -10.67 -4.36
C ALA A 92 -2.05 -10.36 -5.16
N ASP A 93 -1.98 -9.16 -5.72
CA ASP A 93 -0.82 -8.68 -6.49
C ASP A 93 0.21 -7.90 -5.63
N SER A 94 0.02 -7.86 -4.31
CA SER A 94 0.86 -7.14 -3.34
C SER A 94 1.84 -8.10 -2.63
N GLU A 95 3.09 -7.68 -2.51
CA GLU A 95 4.14 -8.40 -1.76
C GLU A 95 4.22 -7.94 -0.29
N VAL A 96 3.36 -6.99 0.10
CA VAL A 96 3.24 -6.48 1.47
C VAL A 96 1.78 -6.53 1.92
N GLY A 97 1.58 -6.68 3.24
CA GLY A 97 0.24 -6.65 3.84
C GLY A 97 -0.43 -5.28 3.75
N VAL A 98 -1.75 -5.28 3.86
CA VAL A 98 -2.61 -4.10 3.77
C VAL A 98 -3.44 -3.95 5.04
N ASP A 99 -3.38 -2.79 5.69
CA ASP A 99 -4.40 -2.35 6.64
C ASP A 99 -5.51 -1.63 5.86
N TYR A 100 -6.77 -1.96 6.09
CA TYR A 100 -7.90 -1.34 5.40
C TYR A 100 -8.90 -0.66 6.33
N THR A 101 -9.58 0.34 5.79
CA THR A 101 -10.74 1.02 6.38
C THR A 101 -11.84 1.18 5.35
N ILE A 102 -13.07 0.81 5.72
CA ILE A 102 -14.30 1.06 4.96
C ILE A 102 -15.04 2.20 5.66
N ALA A 103 -15.38 3.24 4.92
CA ALA A 103 -16.12 4.41 5.40
C ALA A 103 -17.28 4.74 4.47
N PHE A 104 -18.40 5.20 5.03
CA PHE A 104 -19.58 5.65 4.28
C PHE A 104 -19.76 7.16 4.41
N SER A 105 -20.28 7.81 3.37
CA SER A 105 -20.68 9.22 3.44
C SER A 105 -21.89 9.51 2.55
N GLY A 106 -22.57 10.64 2.79
CA GLY A 106 -23.80 10.99 2.07
C GLY A 106 -25.00 10.10 2.41
N THR A 107 -24.95 9.39 3.54
CA THR A 107 -26.02 8.54 4.05
C THR A 107 -27.29 9.32 4.41
N ASP A 108 -27.17 10.63 4.66
CA ASP A 108 -28.31 11.51 4.95
C ASP A 108 -29.30 11.64 3.78
N ASN A 109 -28.88 11.26 2.56
CA ASN A 109 -29.76 11.20 1.39
C ASN A 109 -30.66 9.95 1.38
N LEU A 110 -30.41 8.97 2.25
CA LEU A 110 -31.18 7.75 2.36
C LEU A 110 -32.40 7.96 3.27
N PRO A 111 -33.43 7.09 3.17
CA PRO A 111 -34.57 7.16 4.09
C PRO A 111 -34.12 7.10 5.55
N THR A 112 -34.64 7.99 6.40
CA THR A 112 -34.22 8.12 7.81
C THR A 112 -34.39 6.84 8.63
N GLY A 113 -35.34 5.97 8.25
CA GLY A 113 -35.54 4.68 8.89
C GLY A 113 -34.49 3.63 8.52
N LEU A 114 -33.77 3.79 7.40
CA LEU A 114 -32.80 2.82 6.89
C LEU A 114 -31.57 2.78 7.77
N LYS A 115 -31.18 1.56 8.15
CA LYS A 115 -30.01 1.29 9.01
C LYS A 115 -29.08 0.28 8.35
N PHE A 116 -27.79 0.42 8.65
CA PHE A 116 -26.74 -0.53 8.29
C PHE A 116 -26.30 -1.32 9.52
N TYR A 117 -25.83 -2.55 9.29
CA TYR A 117 -25.43 -3.48 10.33
C TYR A 117 -24.18 -4.26 9.92
N SER A 118 -23.35 -4.59 10.91
CA SER A 118 -22.15 -5.41 10.73
C SER A 118 -22.42 -6.92 10.87
N ASP A 119 -23.63 -7.32 11.26
CA ASP A 119 -24.01 -8.73 11.39
C ASP A 119 -25.35 -9.06 10.71
N ALA A 120 -25.48 -10.31 10.28
CA ALA A 120 -26.64 -10.81 9.55
C ALA A 120 -27.93 -10.83 10.36
N ALA A 121 -27.84 -10.89 11.70
CA ALA A 121 -29.01 -10.91 12.57
C ALA A 121 -29.57 -9.50 12.81
N GLY A 122 -28.85 -8.45 12.41
CA GLY A 122 -29.26 -7.06 12.59
C GLY A 122 -29.18 -6.58 14.03
N ASN A 123 -28.29 -7.16 14.85
CA ASN A 123 -28.13 -6.78 16.26
C ASN A 123 -27.18 -5.60 16.46
N THR A 124 -26.20 -5.45 15.57
CA THR A 124 -25.11 -4.48 15.67
C THR A 124 -25.30 -3.41 14.61
N VAL A 125 -25.97 -2.32 14.99
CA VAL A 125 -26.16 -1.16 14.12
C VAL A 125 -24.83 -0.43 13.93
N ILE A 126 -24.50 -0.08 12.69
CA ILE A 126 -23.38 0.81 12.36
C ILE A 126 -23.85 2.25 12.57
N THR A 127 -23.24 2.93 13.54
CA THR A 127 -23.51 4.35 13.85
C THR A 127 -22.34 5.27 13.53
N GLU A 128 -21.15 4.70 13.37
CA GLU A 128 -19.92 5.41 13.01
C GLU A 128 -19.60 5.12 11.55
N PHE A 129 -19.77 6.13 10.69
CA PHE A 129 -19.62 5.96 9.25
C PHE A 129 -18.21 6.28 8.77
N ASP A 130 -17.37 6.95 9.56
CA ASP A 130 -15.97 7.19 9.19
C ASP A 130 -15.10 5.93 9.29
N ALA A 131 -15.58 4.90 10.00
CA ALA A 131 -14.91 3.62 10.18
C ALA A 131 -15.92 2.46 10.34
N VAL A 132 -16.70 2.22 9.29
CA VAL A 132 -17.69 1.12 9.24
C VAL A 132 -17.06 -0.24 9.51
N SER A 133 -15.88 -0.49 8.94
CA SER A 133 -15.09 -1.70 9.21
C SER A 133 -13.61 -1.39 9.02
N THR A 134 -12.76 -1.99 9.86
CA THR A 134 -11.31 -1.92 9.73
C THR A 134 -10.70 -3.31 9.90
N GLY A 135 -9.55 -3.54 9.31
CA GLY A 135 -8.88 -4.83 9.44
C GLY A 135 -7.61 -4.93 8.62
N THR A 136 -7.17 -6.16 8.42
CA THR A 136 -5.90 -6.47 7.76
C THR A 136 -6.06 -7.54 6.69
N ILE A 137 -5.24 -7.43 5.64
CA ILE A 137 -5.09 -8.40 4.57
C ILE A 137 -3.60 -8.74 4.49
N ALA A 138 -3.26 -10.03 4.56
CA ALA A 138 -1.89 -10.46 4.37
C ALA A 138 -1.40 -10.17 2.93
N ALA A 139 -0.07 -10.18 2.74
CA ALA A 139 0.51 -10.14 1.39
C ALA A 139 -0.06 -11.26 0.52
N ALA A 140 -0.33 -10.97 -0.75
CA ALA A 140 -1.03 -11.85 -1.69
C ALA A 140 -2.42 -12.33 -1.22
N GLY A 141 -3.02 -11.70 -0.21
CA GLY A 141 -4.28 -12.11 0.41
C GLY A 141 -5.52 -11.45 -0.19
N THR A 142 -6.68 -11.94 0.24
CA THR A 142 -8.01 -11.38 -0.08
C THR A 142 -8.87 -11.36 1.16
N LYS A 143 -9.82 -10.44 1.22
CA LYS A 143 -10.77 -10.29 2.33
C LYS A 143 -12.14 -9.92 1.78
N LYS A 144 -13.19 -10.46 2.37
CA LYS A 144 -14.59 -10.11 2.07
C LYS A 144 -15.22 -9.54 3.34
N GLU A 145 -15.86 -8.38 3.20
CA GLU A 145 -16.70 -7.77 4.24
C GLU A 145 -18.14 -7.69 3.74
N THR A 146 -19.08 -8.19 4.53
CA THR A 146 -20.51 -8.14 4.20
C THR A 146 -21.19 -7.11 5.09
N ILE A 147 -21.83 -6.12 4.47
CA ILE A 147 -22.62 -5.11 5.17
C ILE A 147 -24.10 -5.42 4.96
N TYR A 148 -24.82 -5.49 6.07
CA TYR A 148 -26.26 -5.74 6.07
C TYR A 148 -27.01 -4.43 6.21
N TRP A 149 -28.23 -4.37 5.71
CA TRP A 149 -29.08 -3.18 5.84
C TRP A 149 -30.54 -3.59 5.97
N SER A 150 -31.31 -2.74 6.66
CA SER A 150 -32.76 -2.87 6.69
C SER A 150 -33.43 -1.51 6.79
N TRP A 151 -34.59 -1.39 6.16
CA TRP A 151 -35.53 -0.30 6.36
C TRP A 151 -36.74 -0.89 7.10
N PRO A 152 -36.80 -0.84 8.43
CA PRO A 152 -37.89 -1.42 9.20
C PRO A 152 -39.21 -0.68 8.97
N THR A 153 -40.33 -1.40 9.11
CA THR A 153 -41.69 -0.82 9.09
C THR A 153 -42.10 -0.23 10.43
N THR A 154 -41.40 -0.55 11.52
CA THR A 154 -41.73 -0.12 12.88
C THR A 154 -41.20 1.29 13.19
N GLY A 155 -41.14 2.15 12.17
CA GLY A 155 -40.61 3.50 12.21
C GLY A 155 -41.71 4.56 12.38
N SER A 156 -41.37 5.81 12.02
CA SER A 156 -42.35 6.89 11.94
C SER A 156 -43.04 6.83 10.58
N ASP A 157 -44.33 6.48 10.57
CA ASP A 157 -45.16 6.49 9.35
C ASP A 157 -45.08 7.83 8.60
N VAL A 158 -44.87 8.93 9.33
CA VAL A 158 -44.66 10.26 8.76
C VAL A 158 -43.37 10.34 7.95
N ASN A 159 -42.26 9.79 8.47
CA ASN A 159 -40.97 9.82 7.79
C ASN A 159 -40.95 8.90 6.56
N ASP A 160 -41.55 7.72 6.68
CA ASP A 160 -41.63 6.77 5.58
C ASP A 160 -42.55 7.28 4.46
N THR A 161 -43.68 7.89 4.82
CA THR A 161 -44.57 8.56 3.87
C THR A 161 -43.89 9.75 3.20
N ALA A 162 -43.12 10.55 3.95
CA ALA A 162 -42.36 11.66 3.39
C ALA A 162 -41.29 11.18 2.42
N ALA A 163 -40.52 10.14 2.77
CA ALA A 163 -39.51 9.55 1.88
C ALA A 163 -40.13 8.98 0.60
N GLY A 164 -41.27 8.29 0.71
CA GLY A 164 -42.02 7.77 -0.44
C GLY A 164 -42.61 8.87 -1.33
N THR A 165 -43.17 9.93 -0.74
CA THR A 165 -43.78 11.05 -1.49
C THR A 165 -42.72 11.94 -2.15
N ALA A 166 -41.57 12.14 -1.50
CA ALA A 166 -40.45 12.89 -2.05
C ALA A 166 -39.62 12.09 -3.07
N ALA A 167 -39.97 10.81 -3.32
CA ALA A 167 -39.31 10.01 -4.33
C ALA A 167 -39.58 10.59 -5.73
N ASP A 168 -38.56 11.18 -6.30
CA ASP A 168 -38.52 11.78 -7.63
C ASP A 168 -38.16 10.77 -8.73
N GLY A 169 -38.06 9.49 -8.38
CA GLY A 169 -37.61 8.42 -9.25
C GLY A 169 -36.08 8.32 -9.39
N ALA A 170 -35.33 9.34 -8.97
CA ALA A 170 -33.87 9.32 -8.96
C ALA A 170 -33.35 8.36 -7.88
N ALA A 171 -32.23 7.68 -8.17
CA ALA A 171 -31.57 6.84 -7.18
C ALA A 171 -30.96 7.73 -6.10
N LYS A 172 -31.31 7.48 -4.83
CA LYS A 172 -30.60 8.09 -3.70
C LYS A 172 -29.30 7.30 -3.51
N THR A 173 -28.18 8.00 -3.50
CA THR A 173 -26.84 7.40 -3.46
C THR A 173 -26.12 7.78 -2.18
N PHE A 174 -25.28 6.88 -1.69
CA PHE A 174 -24.28 7.12 -0.66
C PHE A 174 -22.92 6.64 -1.20
N THR A 175 -21.84 7.18 -0.65
CA THR A 175 -20.48 6.85 -1.08
C THR A 175 -19.91 5.78 -0.16
N ILE A 176 -19.27 4.76 -0.74
CA ILE A 176 -18.44 3.80 -0.03
C ILE A 176 -16.99 4.09 -0.37
N LYS A 177 -16.18 4.41 0.64
CA LYS A 177 -14.74 4.63 0.50
C LYS A 177 -13.99 3.49 1.16
N VAL A 178 -13.19 2.77 0.38
CA VAL A 178 -12.29 1.74 0.87
C VAL A 178 -10.85 2.24 0.74
N THR A 179 -10.16 2.38 1.87
CA THR A 179 -8.78 2.86 1.92
C THR A 179 -7.88 1.71 2.34
N GLY A 180 -6.81 1.45 1.58
CA GLY A 180 -5.76 0.49 1.93
C GLY A 180 -4.42 1.19 2.14
N THR A 181 -3.73 0.88 3.24
CA THR A 181 -2.37 1.37 3.55
C THR A 181 -1.42 0.21 3.79
N GLN A 182 -0.15 0.39 3.44
CA GLN A 182 0.88 -0.63 3.67
C GLN A 182 1.02 -0.92 5.17
N GLN A 183 0.98 -2.19 5.53
CA GLN A 183 1.33 -2.64 6.87
C GLN A 183 2.78 -2.32 7.20
N LYS A 184 3.01 -1.77 8.40
CA LYS A 184 4.36 -1.56 8.89
C LYS A 184 5.12 -2.89 8.95
N PRO A 185 6.26 -3.05 8.26
CA PRO A 185 7.05 -4.27 8.33
C PRO A 185 7.47 -4.55 9.78
N THR A 186 7.21 -5.76 10.27
CA THR A 186 7.66 -6.18 11.59
C THR A 186 9.10 -6.71 11.46
N ALA A 187 10.05 -6.10 12.17
CA ALA A 187 11.41 -6.59 12.20
C ALA A 187 11.47 -7.92 12.95
N THR A 188 11.93 -8.98 12.30
CA THR A 188 12.35 -10.19 13.01
C THR A 188 13.78 -9.94 13.51
N PRO A 189 14.09 -10.16 14.81
CA PRO A 189 15.46 -10.01 15.30
C PRO A 189 16.39 -10.93 14.50
N ALA A 190 17.55 -10.40 14.11
CA ALA A 190 18.58 -11.22 13.47
C ALA A 190 19.04 -12.32 14.46
N PRO A 191 19.30 -13.56 13.99
CA PRO A 191 19.89 -14.62 14.80
C PRO A 191 21.32 -14.29 15.26
#